data_AF-A0A2N2HCQ0-F1
#
_entry.id   AF-A0A2N2HCQ0-F1
#
_cell.length_a   1.000
_cell.length_b   1.000
_cell.length_c   1.000
_cell.angle_alpha   90.00
_cell.angle_beta   90.00
_cell.angle_gamma   90.00
#
_symmetry.space_group_name_H-M   'P 1'
#
loop_
_entity.id
_entity.type
_entity.pdbx_description
1 polymer ?
#
loop_
_entity_poly.entity_id
_entity_poly.type
_entity_poly.pdbx_seq_one_letter_code
_entity_poly.pdbx_strand_id
1 'polypeptide(L)'
;MIQFFYRRPKFPVLCDVQGVLIGAGTPRQFSDAIGSIKLPAGGHLPLIDAAAEGWTLVVDYMTVSPLTSKKRWTKKEVIAVFNGSKTARRAGLEYPLRSLSSKRFDRILRDIVKLVLNANKLVERDRAT
;
A
#
# COMPACT_ATOMS: atom_id res chain seq x y z
N MET A 1 -7.45 6.73 14.57
CA MET A 1 -6.71 5.47 14.87
C MET A 1 -7.33 4.36 14.05
N ILE A 2 -6.53 3.55 13.36
CA ILE A 2 -7.05 2.44 12.55
C ILE A 2 -7.37 1.23 13.44
N GLN A 3 -8.52 0.61 13.21
CA GLN A 3 -8.93 -0.64 13.85
C GLN A 3 -8.68 -1.84 12.92
N PHE A 4 -8.59 -3.04 13.49
CA PHE A 4 -8.43 -4.28 12.74
C PHE A 4 -9.57 -5.22 13.09
N PHE A 5 -10.35 -5.62 12.09
CA PHE A 5 -11.42 -6.59 12.25
C PHE A 5 -10.91 -8.01 12.00
N TYR A 6 -11.36 -8.97 12.81
CA TYR A 6 -10.98 -10.39 12.81
C TYR A 6 -9.51 -10.67 13.16
N ARG A 7 -8.55 -10.10 12.42
CA ARG A 7 -7.11 -10.19 12.70
C ARG A 7 -6.34 -9.04 12.05
N ARG A 8 -5.03 -8.97 12.33
CA ARG A 8 -4.15 -7.94 11.75
C ARG A 8 -3.49 -8.42 10.44
N PRO A 9 -3.24 -7.52 9.47
CA PRO A 9 -2.42 -7.83 8.31
C PRO A 9 -0.96 -8.06 8.70
N LYS A 10 -0.25 -8.86 7.90
CA LYS A 10 1.20 -9.02 8.05
C LYS A 10 1.92 -7.85 7.40
N PHE A 11 2.61 -7.04 8.18
CA PHE A 11 3.35 -5.88 7.66
C PHE A 11 4.67 -6.30 6.95
N PRO A 12 5.12 -5.53 5.95
CA PRO A 12 4.56 -4.24 5.50
C PRO A 12 3.25 -4.38 4.72
N VAL A 13 2.54 -3.27 4.58
CA VAL A 13 1.31 -3.17 3.79
C VAL A 13 1.44 -2.09 2.72
N LEU A 14 0.69 -2.26 1.64
CA LEU A 14 0.54 -1.31 0.55
C LEU A 14 -0.96 -1.03 0.35
N CYS A 15 -1.38 0.21 0.53
CA CYS A 15 -2.76 0.65 0.32
C CYS A 15 -2.85 1.49 -0.94
N ASP A 16 -3.87 1.27 -1.76
CA ASP A 16 -4.15 2.10 -2.93
C ASP A 16 -5.33 3.04 -2.65
N VAL A 17 -5.02 4.33 -2.63
CA VAL A 17 -5.98 5.43 -2.48
C VAL A 17 -6.18 6.09 -3.85
N GLN A 18 -7.06 5.51 -4.67
CA GLN A 18 -7.43 6.03 -5.99
C GLN A 18 -6.22 6.31 -6.91
N GLY A 19 -5.28 5.37 -6.93
CA GLY A 19 -4.03 5.38 -7.69
C GLY A 19 -2.86 6.04 -6.95
N VAL A 20 -3.06 6.61 -5.76
CA VAL A 20 -1.98 7.10 -4.89
C VAL A 20 -1.69 6.03 -3.85
N LEU A 21 -0.46 5.53 -3.86
CA LEU A 21 -0.06 4.44 -2.98
C LEU A 21 0.47 4.95 -1.64
N ILE A 22 0.04 4.27 -0.58
CA ILE A 22 0.52 4.45 0.79
C ILE A 22 1.17 3.15 1.23
N GLY A 23 2.49 3.20 1.42
CA GLY A 23 3.26 2.10 1.99
C GLY A 23 3.46 2.31 3.48
N ALA A 24 3.37 1.23 4.27
CA ALA A 24 3.69 1.29 5.69
C ALA A 24 4.37 -0.01 6.16
N GLY A 25 5.44 0.15 6.94
CA GLY A 25 6.18 -0.94 7.56
C GLY A 25 5.61 -1.39 8.91
N THR A 26 4.79 -0.56 9.57
CA THR A 26 4.19 -0.86 10.87
C THR A 26 2.74 -0.37 10.97
N PRO A 27 1.91 -0.93 11.88
CA PRO A 27 0.55 -0.45 12.12
C PRO A 27 0.50 1.04 12.48
N ARG A 28 1.45 1.52 13.29
CA ARG A 28 1.54 2.92 13.70
C ARG A 28 1.80 3.82 12.49
N GLN A 29 2.81 3.49 11.69
CA GLN A 29 3.12 4.24 10.46
C GLN A 29 1.93 4.29 9.50
N PHE A 30 1.17 3.19 9.40
CA PHE A 30 -0.03 3.16 8.57
C PHE A 30 -1.14 4.07 9.12
N SER A 31 -1.40 4.01 10.43
CA SER A 31 -2.38 4.88 11.08
C SER A 31 -2.02 6.36 10.94
N ASP A 32 -0.74 6.69 11.09
CA ASP A 32 -0.25 8.07 10.96
C ASP A 32 -0.42 8.57 9.52
N ALA A 33 -0.02 7.77 8.52
CA ALA A 33 -0.11 8.12 7.11
C ALA A 33 -1.56 8.24 6.58
N ILE A 34 -2.46 7.39 7.07
CA ILE A 34 -3.88 7.46 6.71
C ILE A 34 -4.55 8.64 7.42
N GLY A 35 -4.17 8.94 8.66
CA GLY A 35 -4.68 10.08 9.42
C GLY A 35 -4.25 11.45 8.88
N SER A 36 -3.15 11.51 8.11
CA SER A 36 -2.63 12.76 7.54
C SER A 36 -3.22 13.13 6.18
N ILE A 37 -4.13 12.32 5.62
CA ILE A 37 -4.71 12.55 4.29
C ILE A 37 -6.23 12.61 4.32
N LYS A 38 -6.82 13.26 3.31
CA LYS A 38 -8.26 13.25 3.07
C LYS A 38 -8.65 11.97 2.32
N LEU A 39 -9.44 11.12 2.97
CA LEU A 39 -9.95 9.87 2.39
C LEU A 39 -11.31 10.09 1.71
N PRO A 40 -11.65 9.30 0.68
CA PRO A 40 -12.99 9.32 0.09
C PRO A 40 -14.00 8.71 1.07
N ALA A 41 -15.05 9.47 1.40
CA ALA A 41 -16.17 8.98 2.23
C ALA A 41 -16.86 7.77 1.57
N GLY A 42 -17.32 6.80 2.35
CA GLY A 42 -17.88 5.54 1.84
C GLY A 42 -16.85 4.65 1.13
N GLY A 43 -15.56 5.01 1.17
CA GLY A 43 -14.51 4.33 0.43
C GLY A 43 -14.17 2.96 0.99
N HIS A 44 -13.97 2.00 0.09
CA HIS A 44 -13.32 0.72 0.36
C HIS A 44 -11.97 0.71 -0.34
N LEU A 45 -10.90 0.92 0.42
CA LEU A 45 -9.56 1.08 -0.14
C LEU A 45 -8.82 -0.26 -0.12
N PRO A 46 -8.40 -0.80 -1.28
CA PRO A 46 -7.69 -2.07 -1.33
C PRO A 46 -6.33 -1.95 -0.65
N LEU A 47 -5.98 -3.00 0.07
CA LEU A 47 -4.74 -3.12 0.84
C LEU A 47 -4.12 -4.49 0.54
N ILE A 48 -2.80 -4.55 0.45
CA ILE A 48 -2.04 -5.78 0.21
C ILE A 48 -1.03 -5.93 1.35
N ASP A 49 -0.95 -7.12 1.93
CA ASP A 49 -0.02 -7.42 3.02
C ASP A 49 1.15 -8.31 2.58
N ALA A 50 2.13 -8.49 3.46
CA ALA A 50 3.34 -9.28 3.19
C ALA A 50 3.09 -10.77 2.98
N ALA A 51 1.91 -11.29 3.34
CA ALA A 51 1.49 -12.66 3.07
C ALA A 51 0.92 -12.84 1.66
N ALA A 52 0.91 -11.77 0.85
CA ALA A 52 0.20 -11.69 -0.42
C ALA A 52 -1.32 -11.79 -0.27
N GLU A 53 -1.83 -11.49 0.93
CA GLU A 53 -3.25 -11.44 1.20
C GLU A 53 -3.81 -10.06 0.84
N GLY A 54 -5.02 -10.05 0.27
CA GLY A 54 -5.77 -8.84 0.06
C GLY A 54 -6.62 -8.47 1.27
N TRP A 55 -6.71 -7.17 1.50
CA TRP A 55 -7.40 -6.54 2.60
C TRP A 55 -8.18 -5.33 2.07
N THR A 56 -9.09 -4.82 2.88
CA THR A 56 -9.80 -3.56 2.60
C THR A 56 -9.77 -2.67 3.83
N LEU A 57 -9.49 -1.39 3.63
CA LEU A 57 -9.77 -0.35 4.62
C LEU A 57 -11.16 0.21 4.32
N VAL A 58 -12.09 -0.02 5.23
CA VAL A 58 -13.42 0.60 5.20
C VAL A 58 -13.30 1.96 5.86
N VAL A 59 -13.39 3.04 5.05
CA VAL A 59 -13.08 4.41 5.49
C VAL A 59 -14.04 4.88 6.58
N ASP A 60 -15.34 4.61 6.45
CA ASP A 60 -16.36 5.09 7.39
C ASP A 60 -16.16 4.55 8.82
N TYR A 61 -15.54 3.38 8.94
CA TYR A 61 -15.24 2.75 10.24
C TYR A 61 -13.74 2.81 10.59
N MET A 62 -12.91 3.41 9.74
CA MET A 62 -11.45 3.39 9.85
C MET A 62 -10.90 1.99 10.20
N THR A 63 -11.49 0.96 9.58
CA THR A 63 -11.27 -0.44 9.94
C THR A 63 -10.66 -1.21 8.78
N VAL A 64 -9.53 -1.86 9.04
CA VAL A 64 -8.90 -2.81 8.11
C VAL A 64 -9.48 -4.20 8.34
N SER A 65 -9.95 -4.83 7.26
CA SER A 65 -10.60 -6.13 7.28
C SER A 65 -10.06 -7.05 6.18
N PRO A 66 -9.91 -8.37 6.44
CA PRO A 66 -9.55 -9.33 5.40
C PRO A 66 -10.75 -9.67 4.49
N LEU A 67 -11.93 -9.13 4.76
CA LEU A 67 -13.15 -9.33 3.99
C LEU A 67 -13.16 -8.46 2.73
N THR A 68 -12.36 -8.88 1.74
CA THR A 68 -12.30 -8.28 0.39
C THR A 68 -12.58 -9.32 -0.69
N SER A 69 -13.05 -8.90 -1.86
CA SER A 69 -13.28 -9.77 -3.02
C SER A 69 -11.97 -10.34 -3.58
N LYS A 70 -10.89 -9.55 -3.59
CA LYS A 70 -9.57 -9.98 -4.08
C LYS A 70 -8.72 -10.51 -2.92
N LYS A 71 -8.82 -11.81 -2.64
CA LYS A 71 -8.18 -12.44 -1.48
C LYS A 71 -6.67 -12.65 -1.59
N ARG A 72 -6.15 -12.90 -2.79
CA ARG A 72 -4.74 -13.25 -2.98
C ARG A 72 -4.12 -12.53 -4.17
N TRP A 73 -2.92 -12.03 -3.96
CA TRP A 73 -2.16 -11.26 -4.93
C TRP A 73 -0.93 -12.04 -5.42
N THR A 74 -0.64 -11.93 -6.70
CA THR A 74 0.57 -12.46 -7.31
C THR A 74 1.65 -11.38 -7.35
N LYS A 75 2.91 -11.81 -7.53
CA LYS A 75 4.05 -10.90 -7.71
C LYS A 75 3.83 -9.93 -8.87
N LYS A 76 3.24 -10.40 -9.98
CA LYS A 76 2.96 -9.57 -11.16
C LYS A 76 1.90 -8.51 -10.87
N GLU A 77 0.82 -8.90 -10.18
CA GLU A 77 -0.27 -7.96 -9.85
C GLU A 77 0.19 -6.84 -8.93
N VAL A 78 0.95 -7.14 -7.87
CA VAL A 78 1.44 -6.07 -6.96
C VAL A 78 2.43 -5.13 -7.66
N ILE A 79 3.26 -5.65 -8.56
CA ILE A 79 4.15 -4.82 -9.39
C ILE A 79 3.34 -3.96 -10.35
N ALA A 80 2.29 -4.50 -10.97
CA ALA A 80 1.41 -3.75 -11.87
C ALA A 80 0.69 -2.61 -11.13
N VAL A 81 0.21 -2.85 -9.89
CA VAL A 81 -0.34 -1.80 -9.03
C VAL A 81 0.68 -0.70 -8.79
N PHE A 82 1.92 -1.05 -8.45
CA PHE A 82 2.98 -0.06 -8.24
C PHE A 82 3.31 0.71 -9.52
N ASN A 83 3.67 0.04 -10.60
CA ASN A 83 4.10 0.67 -11.85
C ASN A 83 2.98 1.49 -12.50
N GLY A 84 1.72 1.09 -12.34
CA GLY A 84 0.55 1.82 -12.83
C GLY A 84 0.12 3.00 -11.96
N SER A 85 0.69 3.14 -10.76
CA SER A 85 0.24 4.15 -9.79
C SER A 85 0.67 5.58 -10.16
N LYS A 86 -0.10 6.55 -9.67
CA LYS A 86 0.26 7.97 -9.69
C LYS A 86 1.53 8.22 -8.88
N THR A 87 1.76 7.45 -7.81
CA THR A 87 2.95 7.55 -6.97
C THR A 87 4.23 7.23 -7.74
N ALA A 88 4.26 6.09 -8.46
CA ALA A 88 5.40 5.70 -9.27
C ALA A 88 5.65 6.70 -10.41
N ARG A 89 4.58 7.10 -11.12
CA ARG A 89 4.67 8.08 -12.22
C ARG A 89 5.26 9.42 -11.76
N ARG A 90 4.79 9.97 -10.64
CA ARG A 90 5.27 11.26 -10.12
C ARG A 90 6.73 11.20 -9.68
N ALA A 91 7.16 10.07 -9.13
CA ALA A 91 8.54 9.88 -8.68
C ALA A 91 9.49 9.42 -9.79
N GLY A 92 9.00 9.18 -11.02
CA GLY A 92 9.81 8.61 -12.10
C GLY A 92 10.35 7.21 -11.78
N LEU A 93 9.61 6.42 -11.00
CA LEU A 93 10.03 5.10 -10.53
C LEU A 93 9.32 3.98 -11.29
N GLU A 94 10.03 2.87 -11.46
CA GLU A 94 9.47 1.62 -11.97
C GLU A 94 10.09 0.44 -11.21
N TYR A 95 9.27 -0.55 -10.84
CA TYR A 95 9.75 -1.81 -10.31
C TYR A 95 9.91 -2.83 -11.44
N PRO A 96 11.09 -3.44 -11.60
CA PRO A 96 11.37 -4.28 -12.76
C PRO A 96 10.67 -5.64 -12.66
N LEU A 97 10.18 -6.15 -13.79
CA LEU A 97 9.57 -7.48 -13.91
C LEU A 97 10.58 -8.63 -14.04
N ARG A 98 11.89 -8.36 -14.00
CA ARG A 98 12.92 -9.40 -14.07
C ARG A 98 13.02 -10.19 -12.76
N SER A 99 13.39 -11.46 -12.86
CA SER A 99 13.71 -12.31 -11.69
C SER A 99 12.55 -12.54 -10.72
N LEU A 100 11.30 -12.56 -11.21
CA LEU A 100 10.13 -12.84 -10.36
C LEU A 100 10.17 -14.24 -9.75
N SER A 101 10.74 -15.23 -10.44
CA SER A 101 10.87 -16.60 -9.95
C SER A 101 11.79 -16.69 -8.73
N SER A 102 12.89 -15.93 -8.70
CA SER A 102 13.89 -16.00 -7.62
C SER A 102 13.57 -15.11 -6.41
N LYS A 103 12.75 -14.07 -6.54
CA LYS A 103 12.34 -13.22 -5.41
C LYS A 103 11.05 -13.71 -4.76
N ARG A 104 11.03 -13.83 -3.42
CA ARG A 104 9.80 -14.05 -2.66
C ARG A 104 8.86 -12.84 -2.72
N PHE A 105 7.56 -13.08 -2.57
CA PHE A 105 6.54 -12.00 -2.59
C PHE A 105 6.80 -10.95 -1.51
N ASP A 106 7.07 -11.38 -0.28
CA ASP A 106 7.30 -10.49 0.86
C ASP A 106 8.51 -9.56 0.63
N ARG A 107 9.54 -10.05 -0.06
CA ARG A 107 10.69 -9.23 -0.45
C ARG A 107 10.31 -8.17 -1.49
N ILE A 108 9.54 -8.54 -2.52
CA ILE A 108 9.03 -7.60 -3.54
C ILE A 108 8.18 -6.52 -2.89
N LEU A 109 7.23 -6.90 -2.02
CA LEU A 109 6.37 -5.94 -1.35
C LEU A 109 7.18 -4.99 -0.45
N ARG A 110 8.16 -5.51 0.31
CA ARG A 110 9.07 -4.67 1.12
C ARG A 110 9.83 -3.65 0.28
N ASP A 111 10.37 -4.07 -0.87
CA ASP A 111 11.09 -3.18 -1.78
C ASP A 111 10.15 -2.09 -2.32
N ILE A 112 8.94 -2.46 -2.78
CA ILE A 112 7.91 -1.51 -3.25
C ILE A 112 7.50 -0.53 -2.15
N VAL A 113 7.25 -1.00 -0.93
CA VAL A 113 6.86 -0.14 0.20
C VAL A 113 7.98 0.86 0.53
N LYS A 114 9.25 0.46 0.45
CA LYS A 114 10.37 1.39 0.60
C LYS A 114 10.39 2.46 -0.49
N LEU A 115 10.16 2.08 -1.75
CA LEU A 115 10.07 3.04 -2.87
C LEU A 115 8.93 4.04 -2.64
N VAL A 116 7.75 3.57 -2.24
CA VAL A 116 6.59 4.42 -1.95
C VAL A 116 6.86 5.36 -0.78
N LEU A 117 7.48 4.88 0.30
CA LEU A 117 7.84 5.71 1.45
C LEU A 117 8.83 6.81 1.07
N ASN A 118 9.82 6.51 0.23
CA ASN A 118 10.77 7.50 -0.25
C ASN A 118 10.10 8.51 -1.19
N ALA A 119 9.24 8.04 -2.10
CA ALA A 119 8.48 8.90 -3.01
C ALA A 119 7.57 9.88 -2.25
N ASN A 120 6.85 9.41 -1.23
CA ASN A 120 5.94 10.26 -0.46
C ASN A 120 6.70 11.34 0.34
N LYS A 121 7.90 11.03 0.86
CA LYS A 121 8.76 12.02 1.54
C LYS A 121 9.28 13.12 0.61
N LEU A 122 9.59 12.78 -0.64
CA LEU A 122 10.06 13.77 -1.63
C LEU A 122 8.93 14.76 -1.95
N VAL A 123 7.71 14.27 -2.14
CA VAL A 123 6.53 15.11 -2.42
C VAL A 123 6.19 16.06 -1.26
N GLU A 124 6.40 15.65 -0.01
CA GLU A 124 6.19 16.53 1.15
C GLU A 124 7.22 17.66 1.22
N ARG A 125 8.47 17.41 0.79
CA ARG A 125 9.53 18.43 0.76
C ARG A 125 9.30 19.49 -0.33
N ASP A 126 8.87 19.06 -1.52
CA ASP A 126 8.59 19.97 -2.64
C ASP A 126 7.40 20.91 -2.37
N ARG A 127 6.53 20.59 -1.40
CA ARG A 127 5.41 21.45 -0.98
C ARG A 127 5.76 22.45 0.12
N ALA A 128 6.90 22.28 0.78
CA ALA A 128 7.35 23.12 1.88
C ALA A 128 8.37 24.20 1.43
N THR A 129 8.69 24.24 0.14
CA THR A 129 9.62 25.19 -0.49
C THR A 129 8.85 26.07 -1.47
#